data_AF-A0A382T0M5-F1
#
_entry.id   AF-A0A382T0M5-F1
#
_cell.length_a   1.000
_cell.length_b   1.000
_cell.length_c   1.000
_cell.angle_alpha   90.00
_cell.angle_beta   90.00
_cell.angle_gamma   90.00
#
_symmetry.space_group_name_H-M   'P 1'
#
loop_
_entity.id
_entity.type
_entity.pdbx_description
1 polymer ?
#
loop_
_entity_poly.entity_id
_entity_poly.type
_entity_poly.pdbx_seq_one_letter_code
_entity_poly.pdbx_strand_id
1 'polypeptide(L)'
;MSRPKPNVLLEHVDKKSYKSEQILEAEAIWAVFYNGSPFNLKTSNILTSYPGPKYKKVSFSNPGHAINLAKKLNETFDCNDFTVVKLLSGEVVKE
;
A
#
# COMPACT_ATOMS: atom_id res chain seq x y z
N MET A 1 8.48 14.95 14.91
CA MET A 1 7.88 14.21 16.05
C MET A 1 8.27 12.75 15.93
N SER A 2 8.72 12.10 17.00
CA SER A 2 8.98 10.66 16.96
C SER A 2 7.68 9.92 16.71
N ARG A 3 7.71 8.90 15.85
CA ARG A 3 6.54 8.07 15.61
C ARG A 3 6.22 7.33 16.92
N PRO A 4 4.99 7.38 17.44
CA PRO A 4 4.63 6.62 18.63
C PRO A 4 4.93 5.14 18.40
N LYS A 5 5.39 4.45 19.45
CA LYS A 5 5.70 3.02 19.37
C LYS A 5 4.39 2.27 19.01
N PRO A 6 4.37 1.46 17.94
CA PRO A 6 3.17 0.74 17.56
C PRO A 6 2.82 -0.33 18.61
N ASN A 7 1.53 -0.59 18.78
CA ASN A 7 1.03 -1.68 19.60
C ASN A 7 1.22 -3.01 18.85
N VAL A 8 1.83 -4.00 19.50
CA VAL A 8 2.09 -5.33 18.91
C VAL A 8 0.92 -6.23 19.30
N LEU A 9 0.20 -6.73 18.30
CA LEU A 9 -0.95 -7.62 18.49
C LEU A 9 -0.52 -9.08 18.61
N LEU A 10 0.40 -9.51 17.74
CA LEU A 10 0.97 -10.85 17.73
C LEU A 10 2.46 -10.78 17.40
N GLU A 11 3.23 -11.69 17.97
CA GLU A 11 4.65 -11.85 17.67
C GLU A 11 4.99 -13.35 17.52
N HIS A 12 5.76 -13.66 16.48
CA HIS A 12 6.35 -14.97 16.28
C HIS A 12 7.86 -14.84 16.12
N VAL A 13 8.62 -15.61 16.90
CA VAL A 13 10.09 -15.65 16.82
C VAL A 13 10.53 -17.04 16.37
N ASP A 14 11.14 -17.12 15.20
CA ASP A 14 11.78 -18.35 14.74
C ASP A 14 13.11 -18.53 15.48
N LYS A 15 13.17 -19.57 16.33
CA LYS A 15 14.36 -19.87 17.13
C LYS A 15 15.58 -20.32 16.32
N LYS A 16 15.41 -20.74 15.06
CA LYS A 16 16.51 -21.18 14.19
C LYS A 16 17.12 -20.01 13.44
N SER A 17 16.30 -19.15 12.85
CA SER A 17 16.76 -17.99 12.09
C SER A 17 16.88 -16.70 12.92
N TYR A 18 16.36 -16.72 14.15
CA TYR A 18 16.24 -15.56 15.06
C TYR A 18 15.45 -14.39 14.46
N LYS A 19 14.61 -14.64 13.47
CA LYS A 19 13.71 -13.62 12.88
C LYS A 19 12.45 -13.48 13.72
N SER A 20 12.05 -12.24 14.00
CA SER A 20 10.76 -11.90 14.61
C SER A 20 9.82 -11.34 13.54
N GLU A 21 8.61 -11.90 13.47
CA GLU A 21 7.49 -11.37 12.71
C GLU A 21 6.45 -10.82 13.69
N GLN A 22 6.05 -9.57 13.48
CA GLN A 22 5.09 -8.88 14.35
C GLN A 22 3.90 -8.39 13.54
N ILE A 23 2.69 -8.62 14.07
CA ILE A 23 1.47 -7.96 13.61
C ILE A 23 1.28 -6.73 14.47
N LEU A 24 1.24 -5.56 13.82
CA LEU A 24 1.12 -4.27 14.48
C LEU A 24 -0.28 -3.71 14.29
N GLU A 25 -0.82 -3.10 15.33
CA GLU A 25 -2.08 -2.36 15.24
C GLU A 25 -1.95 -1.20 14.24
N ALA A 26 -2.98 -1.03 13.42
CA ALA A 26 -3.09 0.06 12.47
C ALA A 26 -4.50 0.65 12.53
N GLU A 27 -4.58 1.98 12.45
CA GLU A 27 -5.87 2.69 12.44
C GLU A 27 -6.71 2.34 11.19
N ALA A 28 -6.04 2.16 10.05
CA ALA A 28 -6.66 1.83 8.78
C ALA A 28 -5.61 1.34 7.78
N ILE A 29 -6.08 0.96 6.59
CA ILE A 29 -5.28 0.92 5.37
C ILE A 29 -5.70 2.09 4.50
N TRP A 30 -4.75 2.77 3.87
CA TRP A 30 -5.02 3.84 2.91
C TRP A 30 -4.67 3.36 1.52
N ALA A 31 -5.65 3.35 0.62
CA ALA A 31 -5.48 2.92 -0.76
C ALA A 31 -5.74 4.08 -1.73
N VAL A 32 -5.07 4.07 -2.88
CA VAL A 32 -5.39 4.99 -3.97
C VAL A 32 -6.37 4.32 -4.91
N PHE A 33 -7.48 4.99 -5.20
CA PHE A 33 -8.53 4.56 -6.12
C PHE A 33 -8.51 5.47 -7.35
N TYR A 34 -8.88 4.93 -8.51
CA TYR A 34 -9.11 5.67 -9.73
C TYR A 34 -10.61 5.60 -10.06
N ASN A 35 -11.27 6.74 -10.20
CA ASN A 35 -12.72 6.81 -10.45
C ASN A 35 -13.55 5.93 -9.48
N GLY A 36 -13.20 5.99 -8.19
CA GLY A 36 -13.90 5.24 -7.15
C GLY A 36 -13.66 3.73 -7.15
N SER A 37 -12.71 3.22 -7.94
CA SER A 37 -12.39 1.79 -8.04
C SER A 37 -10.92 1.48 -7.70
N PRO A 38 -10.63 0.31 -7.13
CA PRO A 38 -9.25 -0.15 -6.91
C PRO A 38 -8.55 -0.44 -8.25
N PHE A 39 -7.22 -0.30 -8.29
CA PHE A 39 -6.42 -0.58 -9.49
C PHE A 39 -5.06 -1.18 -9.16
N ASN A 40 -4.40 -1.78 -10.17
CA ASN A 40 -3.01 -2.22 -10.08
C ASN A 40 -2.09 -1.26 -10.83
N LEU A 41 -0.98 -0.87 -10.21
CA LEU A 41 0.02 -0.02 -10.84
C LEU A 41 1.20 -0.85 -11.34
N LYS A 42 1.40 -0.88 -12.65
CA LYS A 42 2.52 -1.57 -13.31
C LYS A 42 3.50 -0.56 -13.89
N THR A 43 4.79 -0.88 -13.86
CA THR A 43 5.82 -0.13 -14.56
C THR A 43 6.66 -1.10 -15.38
N SER A 44 6.83 -0.80 -16.66
CA SER A 44 7.67 -1.54 -17.61
C SER A 44 8.46 -0.57 -18.45
N ASN A 45 9.62 -1.02 -18.94
CA ASN A 45 10.31 -0.33 -20.03
C ASN A 45 9.62 -0.73 -21.35
N ILE A 46 9.38 0.24 -22.24
CA ILE A 46 8.72 -0.01 -23.53
C ILE A 46 9.68 -0.55 -24.59
N LEU A 47 10.98 -0.31 -24.44
CA LEU A 47 12.04 -0.69 -25.38
C LEU A 47 12.70 -2.03 -25.03
N THR A 48 12.64 -2.44 -23.75
CA THR A 48 13.22 -3.71 -23.29
C THR A 48 12.28 -4.43 -22.34
N SER A 49 12.19 -5.74 -22.52
CA SER A 49 11.44 -6.66 -21.67
C SER A 49 12.19 -7.07 -20.40
N TYR A 50 13.49 -6.72 -20.29
CA TYR A 50 14.34 -7.06 -19.15
C TYR A 50 14.91 -5.82 -18.44
N PRO A 51 14.81 -5.75 -17.09
CA PRO A 51 14.06 -6.65 -16.21
C PRO A 51 12.55 -6.56 -16.45
N GLY A 52 11.84 -7.64 -16.14
CA GLY A 52 10.39 -7.72 -16.34
C GLY A 52 9.60 -6.62 -15.64
N PRO A 53 8.32 -6.47 -15.98
CA PRO A 53 7.47 -5.44 -15.39
C PRO A 53 7.39 -5.56 -13.86
N LYS A 54 7.37 -4.40 -13.19
CA LYS A 54 7.27 -4.31 -11.74
C LYS A 54 5.90 -3.78 -11.33
N TYR A 55 5.23 -4.50 -10.44
CA TYR A 55 4.00 -4.04 -9.80
C TYR A 55 4.34 -3.21 -8.57
N LYS A 56 3.66 -2.07 -8.43
CA LYS A 56 3.83 -1.14 -7.32
C LYS A 56 2.64 -1.26 -6.38
N LYS A 57 2.91 -1.16 -5.06
CA LYS A 57 1.86 -1.08 -4.05
C LYS A 57 1.07 0.22 -4.20
N VAL A 58 -0.26 0.10 -4.07
CA VAL A 58 -1.20 1.23 -4.07
C VAL A 58 -1.94 1.37 -2.74
N SER A 59 -1.67 0.48 -1.78
CA SER A 59 -2.22 0.45 -0.43
C SER A 59 -1.09 0.55 0.60
N PHE A 60 -1.31 1.36 1.64
CA PHE A 60 -0.28 1.77 2.60
C PHE A 60 -0.83 1.78 4.02
N SER A 61 0.05 1.58 5.00
CA SER A 61 -0.26 1.67 6.44
C SER A 61 -0.16 3.11 6.99
N ASN A 62 0.05 4.11 6.12
CA ASN A 62 0.16 5.53 6.47
C ASN A 62 -0.46 6.37 5.34
N PRO A 63 -1.35 7.32 5.65
CA PRO A 63 -2.01 8.17 4.65
C PRO A 63 -1.02 8.96 3.79
N GLY A 64 0.12 9.40 4.32
CA GLY A 64 1.08 10.24 3.60
C GLY A 64 1.61 9.58 2.32
N HIS A 65 1.83 8.26 2.33
CA HIS A 65 2.27 7.55 1.12
C HIS A 65 1.16 7.46 0.08
N ALA A 66 -0.09 7.24 0.50
CA ALA A 66 -1.24 7.21 -0.41
C ALA A 66 -1.50 8.59 -1.03
N ILE A 67 -1.44 9.66 -0.23
CA ILE A 67 -1.62 11.05 -0.67
C ILE A 67 -0.55 11.43 -1.69
N ASN A 68 0.73 11.12 -1.42
CA ASN A 68 1.82 11.39 -2.35
C ASN A 68 1.66 10.61 -3.67
N LEU A 69 1.20 9.36 -3.61
CA LEU A 69 0.94 8.57 -4.81
C LEU A 69 -0.23 9.15 -5.62
N ALA A 70 -1.37 9.45 -4.97
CA ALA A 70 -2.54 10.02 -5.63
C ALA A 70 -2.20 11.35 -6.32
N LYS A 71 -1.51 12.25 -5.62
CA LYS A 71 -1.04 13.52 -6.18
C LYS A 71 -0.14 13.30 -7.41
N LYS A 72 0.85 12.42 -7.30
CA LYS A 72 1.75 12.10 -8.41
C LYS A 72 1.00 11.54 -9.62
N LEU A 73 -0.01 10.70 -9.41
CA LEU A 73 -0.78 10.12 -10.51
C LEU A 73 -1.68 11.17 -11.16
N ASN A 74 -2.36 12.01 -10.38
CA ASN A 74 -3.11 13.15 -10.88
C ASN A 74 -2.24 14.09 -11.73
N GLU A 75 -1.02 14.40 -11.27
CA GLU A 75 -0.04 15.19 -12.04
C GLU A 75 0.45 14.46 -13.31
N THR A 76 0.67 13.14 -13.25
CA THR A 76 1.19 12.36 -14.39
C THR A 76 0.16 12.22 -15.51
N PHE A 77 -1.13 12.12 -15.15
CA PHE A 77 -2.23 11.88 -16.08
C PHE A 77 -3.10 13.13 -16.34
N ASP A 78 -2.70 14.28 -15.80
CA ASP A 78 -3.42 15.55 -15.92
C ASP A 78 -4.92 15.43 -15.59
N CYS A 79 -5.22 14.83 -14.44
CA CYS A 79 -6.59 14.60 -13.98
C CYS A 79 -6.70 14.75 -12.46
N ASN A 80 -7.92 14.61 -11.92
CA ASN A 80 -8.19 14.63 -10.48
C ASN A 80 -8.92 13.36 -10.00
N ASP A 81 -8.82 12.29 -10.79
CA ASP A 81 -9.60 11.06 -10.62
C ASP A 81 -8.94 10.07 -9.63
N PHE A 82 -7.68 10.32 -9.26
CA PHE A 82 -6.99 9.54 -8.24
C PHE A 82 -7.25 10.11 -6.85
N THR A 83 -7.90 9.30 -6.01
CA THR A 83 -8.32 9.69 -4.65
C THR A 83 -7.80 8.70 -3.61
N VAL A 84 -7.63 9.17 -2.37
CA VAL A 84 -7.22 8.31 -1.25
C VAL A 84 -8.46 7.83 -0.49
N VAL A 85 -8.59 6.51 -0.34
CA VAL A 85 -9.66 5.86 0.41
C VAL A 85 -9.09 5.29 1.70
N LYS A 86 -9.72 5.65 2.84
CA LYS A 86 -9.45 5.06 4.14
C LYS A 86 -10.31 3.80 4.30
N LEU A 87 -9.65 2.65 4.41
CA LEU A 87 -10.27 1.34 4.54
C LEU A 87 -10.15 0.88 6.00
N LEU A 88 -11.30 0.79 6.67
CA LEU A 88 -11.42 0.27 8.04
C LEU A 88 -11.82 -1.21 8.05
N SER A 89 -12.64 -1.61 7.09
CA SER A 89 -13.10 -2.97 6.88
C SER A 89 -13.34 -3.19 5.39
N GLY A 90 -13.58 -4.44 5.02
CA GLY A 90 -13.91 -4.85 3.66
C GLY A 90 -14.69 -6.16 3.69
N GLU A 91 -14.99 -6.68 2.52
CA GLU A 91 -15.63 -7.98 2.41
C GLU A 91 -14.65 -9.09 2.86
N VAL A 92 -15.13 -9.98 3.73
CA VAL A 92 -14.39 -11.18 4.10
C VAL A 92 -14.61 -12.22 3.01
N VAL A 93 -13.60 -12.39 2.15
CA VAL A 93 -13.60 -13.44 1.13
C VAL A 93 -13.27 -14.78 1.81
N LYS A 94 -14.16 -15.77 1.65
CA LYS A 94 -13.91 -17.16 2.06
C LYS A 94 -13.52 -17.95 0.81
N GLU A 95 -12.50 -18.80 0.94
CA GLU A 95 -12.13 -19.78 -0.07
C GLU A 95 -13.14 -20.93 -0.16
#